data_AF-A0AA37S6N9-F1
#
_entry.id   AF-A0AA37S6N9-F1
#
_cell.length_a   1.000
_cell.length_b   1.000
_cell.length_c   1.000
_cell.angle_alpha   90.00
_cell.angle_beta   90.00
_cell.angle_gamma   90.00
#
_symmetry.space_group_name_H-M   'P 1'
#
loop_
_entity.id
_entity.type
_entity.pdbx_description
1 polymer ?
#
loop_
_entity_poly.entity_id
_entity_poly.type
_entity_poly.pdbx_seq_one_letter_code
_entity_poly.pdbx_strand_id
1 'polypeptide(L)'
;MVKHAILDINQGIYLVKLNAVSRKQLINQNLDAFELWSLLIDLSYRLKVGVIGYCLTEKSLILLYQAPASPEPFIQSLITQYSSWHNRTHQKRGSLFQADYQLVLIEPGKHLLEAFHLVHAFPVIDDLTSKSENYALSSYKEYAQNLSHTWLSTDIVTPLIGRHDTMFSRRFKDFIDQAVTYDIERLLTGNQSNSLAYCSDQYLKELYEQPTALPNGISIEEVIEFVCALYQFKPIQLQTLRRHRLMPELKGMIAFLCQEYEIADSDEVMSVLNLDDFDYERNLKLIEFLSDTEMYARKQSFEQLLFKLNHNPTQQQTMDDELLSDHPDNVHILNASPIHAESSDHLNESLESDNEASTDTTKPTDSSSQVI
;
A
#
# COMPACT_ATOMS: atom_id res chain seq x y z
N MET A 1 7.92 -27.23 -12.33
CA MET A 1 8.13 -26.29 -11.21
C MET A 1 6.74 -25.89 -10.74
N VAL A 2 6.35 -26.31 -9.54
CA VAL A 2 5.03 -25.97 -8.99
C VAL A 2 5.02 -24.46 -8.74
N LYS A 3 4.18 -23.72 -9.47
CA LYS A 3 3.98 -22.29 -9.20
C LYS A 3 3.14 -22.20 -7.95
N HIS A 4 3.72 -21.73 -6.86
CA HIS A 4 2.97 -21.42 -5.64
C HIS A 4 2.17 -20.14 -5.91
N ALA A 5 0.89 -20.14 -5.57
CA ALA A 5 0.03 -18.98 -5.78
C ALA A 5 0.34 -17.89 -4.73
N ILE A 6 0.39 -16.64 -5.17
CA ILE A 6 0.32 -15.49 -4.27
C ILE A 6 -1.15 -15.35 -3.85
N LEU A 7 -1.39 -15.16 -2.55
CA LEU A 7 -2.74 -14.96 -2.03
C LEU A 7 -3.01 -13.46 -1.92
N ASP A 8 -4.00 -12.99 -2.67
CA ASP A 8 -4.45 -11.59 -2.64
C ASP A 8 -5.48 -11.40 -1.53
N ILE A 9 -4.98 -11.09 -0.34
CA ILE A 9 -5.76 -10.82 0.87
C ILE A 9 -5.80 -9.31 1.13
N ASN A 10 -7.01 -8.78 1.34
CA ASN A 10 -7.25 -7.39 1.70
C ASN A 10 -6.75 -7.10 3.10
N GLN A 11 -6.05 -5.97 3.24
CA GLN A 11 -5.28 -5.66 4.43
C GLN A 11 -4.28 -6.76 4.81
N GLY A 12 -3.93 -7.64 3.85
CA GLY A 12 -2.96 -8.71 4.05
C GLY A 12 -1.59 -8.13 4.33
N ILE A 13 -0.85 -8.79 5.21
CA ILE A 13 0.52 -8.42 5.54
C ILE A 13 1.46 -9.32 4.78
N TYR A 14 2.40 -8.73 4.05
CA TYR A 14 3.32 -9.44 3.20
C TYR A 14 4.75 -9.11 3.60
N LEU A 15 5.57 -10.15 3.69
CA LEU A 15 7.01 -10.05 3.74
C LEU A 15 7.55 -10.26 2.33
N VAL A 16 8.35 -9.31 1.86
CA VAL A 16 9.01 -9.40 0.57
C VAL A 16 10.52 -9.23 0.72
N LYS A 17 11.29 -10.04 -0.02
CA LYS A 17 12.73 -9.87 -0.21
C LYS A 17 13.03 -9.76 -1.70
N LEU A 18 13.48 -8.58 -2.10
CA LEU A 18 13.92 -8.28 -3.46
C LEU A 18 15.44 -8.30 -3.50
N ASN A 19 16.03 -9.13 -4.34
CA ASN A 19 17.48 -9.20 -4.52
C ASN A 19 17.91 -8.56 -5.84
N ALA A 20 19.07 -7.93 -5.85
CA ALA A 20 19.76 -7.57 -7.08
C ALA A 20 20.17 -8.84 -7.85
N VAL A 21 20.19 -8.74 -9.18
CA VAL A 21 20.80 -9.78 -10.04
C VAL A 21 22.27 -9.96 -9.66
N SER A 22 22.76 -11.20 -9.72
CA SER A 22 24.16 -11.54 -9.45
C SER A 22 25.13 -10.54 -10.09
N ARG A 23 26.07 -10.02 -9.28
CA ARG A 23 27.07 -8.99 -9.62
C ARG A 23 26.55 -7.56 -9.80
N LYS A 24 25.27 -7.28 -9.52
CA LYS A 24 24.74 -5.92 -9.36
C LYS A 24 24.53 -5.61 -7.87
N GLN A 25 24.55 -4.32 -7.54
CA GLN A 25 24.15 -3.78 -6.25
C GLN A 25 22.95 -2.86 -6.49
N LEU A 26 21.98 -2.88 -5.57
CA LEU A 26 20.92 -1.90 -5.50
C LEU A 26 21.48 -0.55 -5.09
N ILE A 27 22.43 -0.54 -4.14
CA ILE A 27 23.01 0.66 -3.55
C ILE A 27 24.52 0.69 -3.79
N ASN A 28 24.98 1.64 -4.60
CA ASN A 28 26.40 1.92 -4.82
C ASN A 28 26.83 3.21 -4.09
N GLN A 29 25.91 4.15 -3.94
CA GLN A 29 26.15 5.47 -3.35
C GLN A 29 24.92 5.97 -2.58
N ASN A 30 25.09 6.98 -1.73
CA ASN A 30 24.02 7.54 -0.91
C ASN A 30 22.79 8.00 -1.73
N LEU A 31 23.02 8.48 -2.96
CA LEU A 31 21.94 8.89 -3.86
C LEU A 31 21.01 7.71 -4.20
N ASP A 32 21.53 6.49 -4.31
CA ASP A 32 20.75 5.30 -4.65
C ASP A 32 19.80 4.91 -3.52
N ALA A 33 20.27 5.05 -2.28
CA ALA A 33 19.46 4.82 -1.08
C ALA A 33 18.38 5.89 -0.93
N PHE A 34 18.75 7.15 -1.15
CA PHE A 34 17.80 8.27 -1.11
C PHE A 34 16.68 8.10 -2.15
N GLU A 35 17.02 7.74 -3.39
CA GLU A 35 16.00 7.56 -4.43
C GLU A 35 15.08 6.38 -4.11
N LEU A 36 15.62 5.23 -3.69
CA LEU A 36 14.79 4.07 -3.37
C LEU A 36 13.84 4.38 -2.21
N TRP A 37 14.34 5.09 -1.20
CA TRP A 37 13.55 5.54 -0.06
C TRP A 37 12.45 6.53 -0.48
N SER A 38 12.79 7.53 -1.29
CA SER A 38 11.83 8.50 -1.84
C SER A 38 10.72 7.80 -2.64
N LEU A 39 11.10 6.85 -3.50
CA LEU A 39 10.17 6.06 -4.31
C LEU A 39 9.27 5.17 -3.43
N LEU A 40 9.81 4.56 -2.38
CA LEU A 40 9.04 3.75 -1.44
C LEU A 40 7.95 4.60 -0.77
N ILE A 41 8.29 5.80 -0.33
CA ILE A 41 7.35 6.75 0.29
C ILE A 41 6.28 7.16 -0.71
N ASP A 42 6.66 7.62 -1.90
CA ASP A 42 5.71 8.03 -2.94
C ASP A 42 4.71 6.91 -3.29
N LEU A 43 5.23 5.69 -3.50
CA LEU A 43 4.39 4.54 -3.81
C LEU A 43 3.48 4.14 -2.65
N SER A 44 3.95 4.26 -1.40
CA SER A 44 3.13 3.95 -0.22
C SER A 44 1.88 4.82 -0.17
N TYR A 45 2.00 6.11 -0.46
CA TYR A 45 0.85 7.02 -0.52
C TYR A 45 -0.03 6.77 -1.74
N ARG A 46 0.56 6.67 -2.94
CA ARG A 46 -0.20 6.51 -4.18
C ARG A 46 -1.01 5.22 -4.21
N LEU A 47 -0.46 4.14 -3.65
CA LEU A 47 -1.08 2.83 -3.65
C LEU A 47 -1.72 2.46 -2.31
N LYS A 48 -1.76 3.40 -1.35
CA LYS A 48 -2.34 3.20 -0.01
C LYS A 48 -1.81 1.95 0.69
N VAL A 49 -0.49 1.77 0.62
CA VAL A 49 0.22 0.66 1.25
C VAL A 49 0.75 1.11 2.61
N GLY A 50 0.45 0.35 3.66
CA GLY A 50 0.99 0.58 4.99
C GLY A 50 2.34 -0.09 5.14
N VAL A 51 3.44 0.65 5.02
CA VAL A 51 4.78 0.08 5.24
C VAL A 51 4.97 -0.14 6.74
N ILE A 52 5.24 -1.37 7.17
CA ILE A 52 5.43 -1.72 8.58
C ILE A 52 6.92 -1.66 8.95
N GLY A 53 7.79 -2.17 8.09
CA GLY A 53 9.23 -2.08 8.30
C GLY A 53 10.01 -2.33 7.02
N TYR A 54 11.21 -1.76 6.94
CA TYR A 54 12.12 -1.95 5.81
C TYR A 54 13.57 -2.12 6.27
N CYS A 55 14.33 -2.84 5.47
CA CYS A 55 15.79 -2.88 5.55
C CYS A 55 16.36 -2.95 4.13
N LEU A 56 17.18 -1.97 3.80
CA LEU A 56 17.84 -1.82 2.51
C LEU A 56 19.33 -2.11 2.66
N THR A 57 19.81 -3.11 1.94
CA THR A 57 21.23 -3.45 1.83
C THR A 57 21.77 -3.13 0.45
N GLU A 58 23.07 -3.28 0.26
CA GLU A 58 23.68 -3.14 -1.07
C GLU A 58 23.08 -4.09 -2.10
N LYS A 59 22.56 -5.25 -1.67
CA LYS A 59 22.10 -6.31 -2.57
C LYS A 59 20.62 -6.62 -2.45
N SER A 60 19.99 -6.25 -1.33
CA SER A 60 18.65 -6.73 -1.01
C SER A 60 17.80 -5.59 -0.44
N LEU A 61 16.52 -5.56 -0.79
CA LEU A 61 15.50 -4.84 -0.05
C LEU A 61 14.60 -5.86 0.63
N ILE A 62 14.47 -5.76 1.94
CA ILE A 62 13.48 -6.51 2.71
C ILE A 62 12.44 -5.54 3.22
N LEU A 63 11.18 -5.90 3.02
CA LEU A 63 10.06 -5.05 3.34
C LEU A 63 8.93 -5.89 3.94
N LEU A 64 8.37 -5.39 5.03
CA LEU A 64 7.15 -5.87 5.63
C LEU A 64 6.09 -4.78 5.44
N TYR A 65 4.99 -5.10 4.78
CA TYR A 65 3.97 -4.11 4.46
C TYR A 65 2.58 -4.72 4.42
N GLN A 66 1.59 -3.87 4.69
CA GLN A 66 0.18 -4.17 4.54
C GLN A 66 -0.30 -3.68 3.18
N ALA A 67 -0.80 -4.59 2.35
CA ALA A 67 -1.39 -4.25 1.07
C ALA A 67 -2.91 -4.04 1.21
N PRO A 68 -3.50 -3.04 0.54
CA PRO A 68 -4.93 -2.81 0.64
C PRO A 68 -5.78 -3.88 -0.06
N ALA A 69 -5.24 -4.55 -1.08
CA ALA A 69 -5.95 -5.62 -1.81
C ALA A 69 -4.97 -6.67 -2.34
N SER A 70 -4.04 -6.27 -3.21
CA SER A 70 -3.03 -7.15 -3.81
C SER A 70 -1.61 -6.62 -3.51
N PRO A 71 -0.64 -7.50 -3.22
CA PRO A 71 0.74 -7.12 -2.97
C PRO A 71 1.51 -6.70 -4.24
N GLU A 72 1.10 -7.18 -5.42
CA GLU A 72 1.90 -7.07 -6.66
C GLU A 72 2.05 -5.65 -7.21
N PRO A 73 0.99 -4.80 -7.29
CA PRO A 73 1.10 -3.49 -7.95
C PRO A 73 2.18 -2.61 -7.35
N PHE A 74 2.33 -2.67 -6.02
CA PHE A 74 3.33 -1.90 -5.29
C PHE A 74 4.75 -2.38 -5.56
N ILE A 75 4.98 -3.70 -5.52
CA ILE A 75 6.29 -4.30 -5.78
C ILE A 75 6.70 -4.13 -7.24
N GLN A 76 5.80 -4.37 -8.19
CA GLN A 76 6.09 -4.18 -9.62
C GLN A 76 6.41 -2.72 -9.95
N SER A 77 5.67 -1.78 -9.34
CA SER A 77 5.94 -0.35 -9.50
C SER A 77 7.30 0.05 -8.93
N LEU A 78 7.67 -0.49 -7.77
CA LEU A 78 8.97 -0.25 -7.13
C LEU A 78 10.11 -0.80 -8.00
N ILE A 79 10.03 -2.08 -8.39
CA ILE A 79 11.03 -2.76 -9.23
C ILE A 79 11.23 -2.00 -10.54
N THR A 80 10.15 -1.66 -11.22
CA THR A 80 10.19 -1.06 -12.56
C THR A 80 10.76 0.36 -12.51
N GLN A 81 10.22 1.21 -11.63
CA GLN A 81 10.64 2.62 -11.55
C GLN A 81 12.07 2.73 -11.04
N TYR A 82 12.43 1.98 -10.00
CA TYR A 82 13.80 2.02 -9.47
C TYR A 82 14.82 1.47 -10.47
N SER A 83 14.53 0.34 -11.13
CA SER A 83 15.42 -0.21 -12.16
C SER A 83 15.65 0.78 -13.31
N SER A 84 14.59 1.47 -13.74
CA SER A 84 14.66 2.48 -14.80
C SER A 84 15.55 3.66 -14.40
N TRP A 85 15.30 4.22 -13.21
CA TRP A 85 16.10 5.30 -12.65
C TRP A 85 17.57 4.89 -12.48
N HIS A 86 17.82 3.76 -11.82
CA HIS A 86 19.17 3.28 -11.50
C HIS A 86 19.98 3.00 -12.78
N ASN A 87 19.38 2.36 -13.78
CA ASN A 87 20.03 2.11 -15.06
C ASN A 87 20.37 3.40 -15.80
N ARG A 88 19.49 4.41 -15.77
CA ARG A 88 19.75 5.72 -16.38
C ARG A 88 20.89 6.46 -15.67
N THR A 89 20.87 6.48 -14.34
CA THR A 89 21.86 7.19 -13.50
C THR A 89 23.25 6.56 -13.62
N HIS A 90 23.33 5.23 -13.62
CA HIS A 90 24.61 4.48 -13.67
C HIS A 90 25.02 4.02 -15.07
N GLN A 91 24.30 4.45 -16.12
CA GLN A 91 24.53 4.07 -17.51
C GLN A 91 24.58 2.53 -17.72
N LYS A 92 23.74 1.80 -16.98
CA LYS A 92 23.63 0.34 -17.05
C LYS A 92 22.44 -0.09 -17.92
N ARG A 93 22.35 -1.39 -18.20
CA ARG A 93 21.24 -2.02 -18.94
C ARG A 93 20.82 -3.34 -18.29
N GLY A 94 19.63 -3.81 -18.66
CA GLY A 94 19.04 -5.07 -18.20
C GLY A 94 18.44 -4.99 -16.80
N SER A 95 17.85 -6.10 -16.33
CA SER A 95 17.17 -6.15 -15.02
C SER A 95 18.13 -5.84 -13.87
N LEU A 96 17.69 -4.98 -12.94
CA LEU A 96 18.41 -4.72 -11.69
C LEU A 96 18.08 -5.79 -10.65
N PHE A 97 16.80 -6.15 -10.54
CA PHE A 97 16.30 -7.16 -9.61
C PHE A 97 16.22 -8.54 -10.24
N GLN A 98 16.31 -9.58 -9.41
CA GLN A 98 16.02 -10.96 -9.78
C GLN A 98 14.52 -11.10 -10.13
N ALA A 99 14.21 -11.95 -11.11
CA ALA A 99 12.83 -12.19 -11.53
C ALA A 99 12.02 -12.93 -10.45
N ASP A 100 12.66 -13.91 -9.81
CA ASP A 100 12.05 -14.72 -8.75
C ASP A 100 12.32 -14.07 -7.40
N TYR A 101 11.49 -13.11 -7.02
CA TYR A 101 11.54 -12.50 -5.68
C TYR A 101 10.67 -13.27 -4.69
N GLN A 102 11.04 -13.22 -3.42
CA GLN A 102 10.31 -13.85 -2.33
C GLN A 102 9.21 -12.91 -1.87
N LEU A 103 7.95 -13.32 -1.97
CA LEU A 103 6.78 -12.58 -1.51
C LEU A 103 5.85 -13.54 -0.77
N VAL A 104 5.71 -13.36 0.55
CA VAL A 104 5.04 -14.31 1.43
C VAL A 104 3.98 -13.61 2.28
N LEU A 105 2.75 -14.12 2.27
CA LEU A 105 1.68 -13.69 3.17
C LEU A 105 2.00 -14.12 4.60
N ILE A 106 1.89 -13.21 5.56
CA ILE A 106 2.17 -13.45 6.98
C ILE A 106 0.86 -13.45 7.78
N GLU A 107 0.62 -14.49 8.57
CA GLU A 107 -0.49 -14.51 9.54
C GLU A 107 -0.25 -13.47 10.65
N PRO A 108 -1.08 -12.41 10.76
CA PRO A 108 -0.81 -11.32 11.69
C PRO A 108 -0.77 -11.75 13.16
N GLY A 109 -1.64 -12.69 13.55
CA GLY A 109 -1.78 -13.13 14.94
C GLY A 109 -0.67 -14.03 15.46
N LYS A 110 0.14 -14.64 14.57
CA LYS A 110 1.18 -15.61 14.96
C LYS A 110 2.58 -15.20 14.51
N HIS A 111 2.71 -14.74 13.28
CA HIS A 111 4.02 -14.64 12.62
C HIS A 111 4.43 -13.19 12.33
N LEU A 112 3.58 -12.20 12.66
CA LEU A 112 3.90 -10.78 12.43
C LEU A 112 5.18 -10.35 13.15
N LEU A 113 5.35 -10.72 14.42
CA LEU A 113 6.55 -10.36 15.18
C LEU A 113 7.81 -11.05 14.63
N GLU A 114 7.70 -12.28 14.12
CA GLU A 114 8.83 -12.98 13.51
C GLU A 114 9.28 -12.29 12.20
N ALA A 115 8.34 -11.92 11.34
CA ALA A 115 8.60 -11.15 10.13
C ALA A 115 9.17 -9.77 10.46
N PHE A 116 8.60 -9.09 11.45
CA PHE A 116 9.06 -7.78 11.91
C PHE A 116 10.47 -7.83 12.50
N HIS A 117 10.77 -8.85 13.30
CA HIS A 117 12.11 -9.12 13.83
C HIS A 117 13.10 -9.37 12.68
N LEU A 118 12.75 -10.22 11.71
CA LEU A 118 13.61 -10.53 10.58
C LEU A 118 14.03 -9.27 9.81
N VAL A 119 13.09 -8.37 9.51
CA VAL A 119 13.39 -7.11 8.80
C VAL A 119 14.50 -6.33 9.49
N HIS A 120 14.41 -6.19 10.82
CA HIS A 120 15.33 -5.36 11.61
C HIS A 120 16.61 -6.11 12.02
N ALA A 121 16.56 -7.43 12.15
CA ALA A 121 17.72 -8.29 12.39
C ALA A 121 18.51 -8.59 11.10
N PHE A 122 17.93 -8.34 9.92
CA PHE A 122 18.55 -8.69 8.66
C PHE A 122 19.97 -8.18 8.45
N PRO A 123 20.33 -6.92 8.82
CA PRO A 123 21.71 -6.46 8.70
C PRO A 123 22.73 -7.29 9.50
N VAL A 124 22.32 -7.87 10.62
CA VAL A 124 23.16 -8.78 11.42
C VAL A 124 23.21 -10.15 10.78
N ILE A 125 22.06 -10.65 10.30
CA ILE A 125 21.93 -11.95 9.63
C ILE A 125 22.74 -12.00 8.32
N ASP A 126 22.84 -10.87 7.60
CA ASP A 126 23.58 -10.72 6.35
C ASP A 126 25.03 -10.25 6.58
N ASP A 127 25.54 -10.35 7.82
CA ASP A 127 26.90 -10.02 8.24
C ASP A 127 27.35 -8.57 7.91
N LEU A 128 26.41 -7.62 7.80
CA LEU A 128 26.69 -6.21 7.49
C LEU A 128 27.09 -5.40 8.73
N THR A 129 26.67 -5.85 9.92
CA THR A 129 26.94 -5.19 11.19
C THR A 129 26.85 -6.20 12.34
N SER A 130 27.56 -5.94 13.45
CA SER A 130 27.43 -6.75 14.67
C SER A 130 26.13 -6.49 15.43
N LYS A 131 25.46 -5.37 15.18
CA LYS A 131 24.19 -4.99 15.81
C LYS A 131 23.29 -4.21 14.87
N SER A 132 21.98 -4.46 14.93
CA SER A 132 20.98 -3.76 14.14
C SER A 132 20.96 -2.25 14.38
N GLU A 133 21.23 -1.79 15.62
CA GLU A 133 21.25 -0.35 15.97
C GLU A 133 22.27 0.47 15.16
N ASN A 134 23.33 -0.17 14.67
CA ASN A 134 24.38 0.49 13.91
C ASN A 134 24.04 0.61 12.42
N TYR A 135 22.98 -0.06 11.95
CA TYR A 135 22.63 -0.07 10.53
C TYR A 135 21.68 1.07 10.18
N ALA A 136 22.15 2.01 9.34
CA ALA A 136 21.42 3.24 9.04
C ALA A 136 20.27 3.07 8.03
N LEU A 137 20.35 2.07 7.15
CA LEU A 137 19.41 1.91 6.03
C LEU A 137 18.26 0.94 6.37
N SER A 138 17.66 1.10 7.55
CA SER A 138 16.50 0.32 7.98
C SER A 138 15.54 1.19 8.79
N SER A 139 14.31 0.71 8.99
CA SER A 139 13.32 1.35 9.87
C SER A 139 13.65 1.23 11.37
N TYR A 140 14.80 0.65 11.75
CA TYR A 140 15.14 0.40 13.15
C TYR A 140 15.13 1.68 13.99
N LYS A 141 15.67 2.78 13.44
CA LYS A 141 15.82 4.04 14.18
C LYS A 141 14.47 4.68 14.46
N GLU A 142 13.53 4.56 13.53
CA GLU A 142 12.17 5.07 13.66
C GLU A 142 11.48 4.42 14.86
N TYR A 143 11.60 3.10 15.02
CA TYR A 143 11.08 2.40 16.19
C TYR A 143 11.89 2.67 17.47
N ALA A 144 13.22 2.62 17.39
CA ALA A 144 14.09 2.79 18.56
C ALA A 144 14.00 4.20 19.16
N GLN A 145 13.70 5.22 18.37
CA GLN A 145 13.56 6.61 18.81
C GLN A 145 12.10 7.04 18.95
N ASN A 146 11.15 6.13 18.67
CA ASN A 146 9.71 6.41 18.70
C ASN A 146 9.32 7.59 17.79
N LEU A 147 9.90 7.64 16.59
CA LEU A 147 9.62 8.65 15.58
C LEU A 147 8.37 8.25 14.80
N SER A 148 7.32 9.07 14.88
CA SER A 148 6.14 8.88 14.05
C SER A 148 6.38 9.45 12.65
N HIS A 149 6.21 8.61 11.65
CA HIS A 149 6.17 9.01 10.24
C HIS A 149 4.85 8.53 9.64
N THR A 150 4.15 9.41 8.93
CA THR A 150 2.81 9.12 8.37
C THR A 150 2.79 7.99 7.35
N TRP A 151 3.94 7.65 6.74
CA TRP A 151 4.07 6.57 5.76
C TRP A 151 4.50 5.23 6.38
N LEU A 152 4.95 5.22 7.64
CA LEU A 152 5.38 4.04 8.37
C LEU A 152 4.32 3.65 9.41
N SER A 153 3.63 2.54 9.17
CA SER A 153 2.53 2.00 9.99
C SER A 153 3.03 1.29 11.25
N THR A 154 3.54 2.08 12.21
CA THR A 154 4.08 1.54 13.47
C THR A 154 3.00 1.00 14.43
N ASP A 155 1.75 1.41 14.25
CA ASP A 155 0.64 1.13 15.18
C ASP A 155 0.23 -0.35 15.23
N ILE A 156 0.51 -1.12 14.17
CA ILE A 156 0.14 -2.53 14.09
C ILE A 156 1.06 -3.44 14.91
N VAL A 157 2.35 -3.07 15.01
CA VAL A 157 3.37 -3.87 15.71
C VAL A 157 3.66 -3.36 17.13
N THR A 158 3.51 -2.06 17.36
CA THR A 158 3.82 -1.42 18.65
C THR A 158 3.10 -2.11 19.82
N PRO A 159 1.78 -2.36 19.78
CA PRO A 159 1.06 -3.01 20.87
C PRO A 159 1.50 -4.46 21.13
N LEU A 160 2.05 -5.13 20.12
CA LEU A 160 2.52 -6.53 20.21
C LEU A 160 3.87 -6.63 20.93
N ILE A 161 4.69 -5.59 20.83
CA ILE A 161 5.99 -5.50 21.53
C ILE A 161 5.78 -5.05 22.99
N GLY A 162 4.80 -4.17 23.22
CA GLY A 162 4.41 -3.76 24.57
C GLY A 162 3.66 -2.43 24.59
N ARG A 163 3.45 -1.89 25.79
CA ARG A 163 2.82 -0.57 25.95
C ARG A 163 3.68 0.53 25.34
N HIS A 164 3.02 1.46 24.66
CA HIS A 164 3.62 2.67 24.12
C HIS A 164 3.82 3.70 25.23
N ASP A 165 4.92 3.55 25.96
CA ASP A 165 5.31 4.38 27.09
C ASP A 165 6.80 4.74 26.99
N THR A 166 7.35 5.41 28.00
CA THR A 166 8.77 5.81 28.07
C THR A 166 9.74 4.62 28.01
N MET A 167 9.26 3.40 28.22
CA MET A 167 10.05 2.16 28.17
C MET A 167 9.93 1.44 26.82
N PHE A 168 9.10 1.92 25.87
CA PHE A 168 8.91 1.28 24.57
C PHE A 168 10.23 1.11 23.82
N SER A 169 11.05 2.15 23.73
CA SER A 169 12.38 2.11 23.08
C SER A 169 13.25 0.97 23.62
N ARG A 170 13.26 0.77 24.94
CA ARG A 170 14.01 -0.32 25.57
C ARG A 170 13.42 -1.68 25.21
N ARG A 171 12.10 -1.85 25.31
CA ARG A 171 11.44 -3.12 24.95
C ARG A 171 11.65 -3.49 23.48
N PHE A 172 11.62 -2.50 22.58
CA PHE A 172 11.93 -2.69 21.16
C PHE A 172 13.35 -3.18 20.96
N LYS A 173 14.35 -2.54 21.59
CA LYS A 173 15.75 -2.97 21.52
C LYS A 173 15.95 -4.38 22.07
N ASP A 174 15.41 -4.63 23.27
CA ASP A 174 15.45 -5.93 23.93
C ASP A 174 14.75 -7.02 23.09
N PHE A 175 13.78 -6.66 22.26
CA PHE A 175 13.09 -7.56 21.32
C PHE A 175 13.93 -7.84 20.06
N ILE A 176 14.55 -6.84 19.45
CA ILE A 176 15.42 -7.04 18.26
C ILE A 176 16.74 -7.73 18.60
N ASP A 177 17.25 -7.56 19.81
CA ASP A 177 18.48 -8.21 20.26
C ASP A 177 18.28 -9.69 20.65
N GLN A 178 17.05 -10.22 20.55
CA GLN A 178 16.77 -11.63 20.81
C GLN A 178 17.37 -12.52 19.73
N ALA A 179 17.77 -13.73 20.12
CA ALA A 179 18.21 -14.72 19.15
C ALA A 179 17.04 -15.12 18.23
N VAL A 180 17.32 -15.30 16.95
CA VAL A 180 16.35 -15.84 15.99
C VAL A 180 15.99 -17.26 16.39
N THR A 181 14.71 -17.50 16.66
CA THR A 181 14.15 -18.80 17.08
C THR A 181 13.27 -19.45 16.02
N TYR A 182 13.01 -18.75 14.92
CA TYR A 182 12.16 -19.16 13.81
C TYR A 182 12.99 -19.55 12.57
N ASP A 183 12.36 -20.29 11.66
CA ASP A 183 12.96 -20.73 10.40
C ASP A 183 12.93 -19.59 9.37
N ILE A 184 14.07 -18.92 9.17
CA ILE A 184 14.22 -17.79 8.24
C ILE A 184 13.88 -18.22 6.79
N GLU A 185 14.29 -19.41 6.38
CA GLU A 185 14.06 -19.87 5.00
C GLU A 185 12.57 -20.05 4.76
N ARG A 186 11.86 -20.73 5.66
CA ARG A 186 10.40 -20.87 5.55
C ARG A 186 9.68 -19.54 5.69
N LEU A 187 10.14 -18.63 6.54
CA LEU A 187 9.52 -17.30 6.66
C LEU A 187 9.61 -16.52 5.33
N LEU A 188 10.69 -16.70 4.58
CA LEU A 188 10.92 -16.06 3.27
C LEU A 188 10.35 -16.85 2.07
N THR A 189 10.00 -18.13 2.23
CA THR A 189 9.52 -18.98 1.12
C THR A 189 8.11 -19.53 1.33
N GLY A 190 7.54 -19.35 2.51
CA GLY A 190 6.28 -19.94 2.95
C GLY A 190 6.46 -21.30 3.64
N ASN A 191 5.47 -21.68 4.42
CA ASN A 191 5.35 -23.02 5.02
C ASN A 191 4.20 -23.84 4.40
N GLN A 192 3.49 -23.27 3.42
CA GLN A 192 2.34 -23.88 2.76
C GLN A 192 2.70 -24.51 1.42
N SER A 193 2.09 -25.66 1.11
CA SER A 193 2.49 -26.47 -0.07
C SER A 193 2.06 -25.89 -1.42
N ASN A 194 1.01 -25.05 -1.44
CA ASN A 194 0.41 -24.55 -2.68
C ASN A 194 0.35 -23.01 -2.76
N SER A 195 0.74 -22.31 -1.69
CA SER A 195 0.64 -20.85 -1.60
C SER A 195 1.91 -20.27 -0.99
N LEU A 196 2.31 -19.08 -1.45
CA LEU A 196 3.38 -18.31 -0.81
C LEU A 196 2.85 -17.64 0.45
N ALA A 197 2.65 -18.44 1.49
CA ALA A 197 2.15 -18.01 2.80
C ALA A 197 2.94 -18.68 3.92
N TYR A 198 3.21 -17.90 4.96
CA TYR A 198 3.74 -18.34 6.24
C TYR A 198 2.66 -18.15 7.31
N CYS A 199 1.86 -19.21 7.46
CA CYS A 199 0.67 -19.20 8.30
C CYS A 199 0.34 -20.60 8.81
N SER A 200 -0.52 -20.68 9.81
CA SER A 200 -1.09 -21.93 10.28
C SER A 200 -2.13 -22.47 9.30
N ASP A 201 -2.27 -23.79 9.25
CA ASP A 201 -3.31 -24.45 8.45
C ASP A 201 -4.72 -23.96 8.82
N GLN A 202 -4.94 -23.63 10.10
CA GLN A 202 -6.18 -23.03 10.56
C GLN A 202 -6.43 -21.66 9.91
N TYR A 203 -5.43 -20.77 9.87
CA TYR A 203 -5.58 -19.46 9.24
C TYR A 203 -5.82 -19.59 7.74
N LEU A 204 -5.10 -20.49 7.07
CA LEU A 204 -5.30 -20.77 5.65
C LEU A 204 -6.72 -21.32 5.40
N LYS A 205 -7.17 -22.23 6.27
CA LYS A 205 -8.53 -22.77 6.24
C LYS A 205 -9.55 -21.66 6.48
N GLU A 206 -9.37 -20.78 7.45
CA GLU A 206 -10.25 -19.62 7.68
C GLU A 206 -10.27 -18.63 6.51
N LEU A 207 -9.15 -18.47 5.78
CA LEU A 207 -9.11 -17.69 4.54
C LEU A 207 -9.92 -18.36 3.42
N TYR A 208 -9.88 -19.68 3.31
CA TYR A 208 -10.64 -20.46 2.32
C TYR A 208 -12.09 -20.76 2.74
N GLU A 209 -12.38 -20.75 4.04
CA GLU A 209 -13.67 -21.05 4.68
C GLU A 209 -14.40 -19.79 5.15
N GLN A 210 -13.95 -18.59 4.73
CA GLN A 210 -14.82 -17.40 4.75
C GLN A 210 -16.17 -17.83 4.19
N PRO A 211 -17.28 -17.65 4.94
CA PRO A 211 -18.54 -18.26 4.58
C PRO A 211 -18.97 -17.79 3.19
N THR A 212 -19.06 -18.74 2.26
CA THR A 212 -19.70 -18.61 0.94
C THR A 212 -21.21 -18.37 1.06
N ALA A 213 -21.76 -18.39 2.28
CA ALA A 213 -23.12 -17.98 2.54
C ALA A 213 -23.20 -16.46 2.38
N LEU A 214 -23.69 -16.04 1.21
CA LEU A 214 -24.10 -14.67 0.96
C LEU A 214 -24.98 -14.16 2.11
N PRO A 215 -24.90 -12.86 2.45
CA PRO A 215 -26.05 -12.17 2.99
C PRO A 215 -27.31 -12.55 2.19
N ASN A 216 -28.42 -12.84 2.86
CA ASN A 216 -29.70 -12.77 2.18
C ASN A 216 -29.91 -11.32 1.71
N GLY A 217 -30.01 -11.09 0.39
CA GLY A 217 -30.53 -9.85 -0.17
C GLY A 217 -29.53 -8.84 -0.77
N ILE A 218 -28.36 -9.25 -1.24
CA ILE A 218 -27.53 -8.39 -2.11
C ILE A 218 -28.25 -8.16 -3.44
N SER A 219 -28.27 -6.92 -3.91
CA SER A 219 -28.87 -6.60 -5.21
C SER A 219 -27.84 -6.59 -6.34
N ILE A 220 -28.30 -6.76 -7.59
CA ILE A 220 -27.45 -6.66 -8.78
C ILE A 220 -26.77 -5.28 -8.88
N GLU A 221 -27.41 -4.22 -8.38
CA GLU A 221 -26.84 -2.88 -8.34
C GLU A 221 -25.59 -2.80 -7.45
N GLU A 222 -25.60 -3.46 -6.31
CA GLU A 222 -24.43 -3.50 -5.40
C GLU A 222 -23.26 -4.26 -6.04
N VAL A 223 -23.54 -5.34 -6.76
CA VAL A 223 -22.52 -6.06 -7.56
C VAL A 223 -21.95 -5.15 -8.64
N ILE A 224 -22.81 -4.42 -9.36
CA ILE A 224 -22.41 -3.47 -10.39
C ILE A 224 -21.50 -2.39 -9.82
N GLU A 225 -21.89 -1.79 -8.69
CA GLU A 225 -21.09 -0.77 -8.00
C GLU A 225 -19.72 -1.30 -7.61
N PHE A 226 -19.66 -2.49 -7.03
CA PHE A 226 -18.41 -3.13 -6.64
C PHE A 226 -17.49 -3.39 -7.82
N VAL A 227 -17.98 -4.08 -8.87
CA VAL A 227 -17.14 -4.42 -10.01
C VAL A 227 -16.70 -3.15 -10.72
N CYS A 228 -17.57 -2.15 -10.85
CA CYS A 228 -17.18 -0.85 -11.37
C CYS A 228 -16.05 -0.22 -10.53
N ALA A 229 -16.18 -0.18 -9.20
CA ALA A 229 -15.14 0.35 -8.32
C ALA A 229 -13.80 -0.41 -8.46
N LEU A 230 -13.84 -1.74 -8.52
CA LEU A 230 -12.67 -2.61 -8.68
C LEU A 230 -11.89 -2.28 -9.97
N TYR A 231 -12.60 -1.96 -11.05
CA TYR A 231 -12.02 -1.58 -12.34
C TYR A 231 -11.80 -0.07 -12.51
N GLN A 232 -12.08 0.74 -11.48
CA GLN A 232 -12.00 2.21 -11.49
C GLN A 232 -12.99 2.89 -12.47
N PHE A 233 -14.19 2.33 -12.58
CA PHE A 233 -15.33 2.87 -13.31
C PHE A 233 -16.45 3.31 -12.35
N LYS A 234 -17.34 4.16 -12.86
CA LYS A 234 -18.64 4.46 -12.26
C LYS A 234 -19.73 3.64 -12.97
N PRO A 235 -20.80 3.19 -12.29
CA PRO A 235 -21.88 2.40 -12.91
C PRO A 235 -22.44 2.99 -14.20
N ILE A 236 -22.65 4.31 -14.25
CA ILE A 236 -23.14 5.02 -15.45
C ILE A 236 -22.23 4.84 -16.70
N GLN A 237 -20.96 4.49 -16.49
CA GLN A 237 -20.00 4.27 -17.56
C GLN A 237 -20.21 2.94 -18.30
N LEU A 238 -20.91 1.97 -17.70
CA LEU A 238 -21.28 0.71 -18.36
C LEU A 238 -22.17 0.95 -19.59
N GLN A 239 -22.98 2.00 -19.56
CA GLN A 239 -23.88 2.37 -20.65
C GLN A 239 -23.26 3.40 -21.61
N THR A 240 -22.44 4.32 -21.09
CA THR A 240 -21.90 5.44 -21.88
C THR A 240 -20.58 5.12 -22.59
N LEU A 241 -19.76 4.20 -22.07
CA LEU A 241 -18.46 3.83 -22.64
C LEU A 241 -18.47 2.47 -23.34
N ARG A 242 -19.51 2.18 -24.14
CA ARG A 242 -19.75 0.85 -24.74
C ARG A 242 -18.58 0.24 -25.52
N ARG A 243 -17.70 1.07 -26.10
CA ARG A 243 -16.55 0.64 -26.92
C ARG A 243 -15.22 0.55 -26.15
N HIS A 244 -15.24 0.74 -24.83
CA HIS A 244 -14.02 0.64 -24.04
C HIS A 244 -13.49 -0.80 -24.02
N ARG A 245 -12.17 -0.99 -24.12
CA ARG A 245 -11.54 -2.31 -24.23
C ARG A 245 -11.84 -3.26 -23.06
N LEU A 246 -12.09 -2.71 -21.87
CA LEU A 246 -12.39 -3.48 -20.65
C LEU A 246 -13.89 -3.78 -20.48
N MET A 247 -14.77 -3.24 -21.34
CA MET A 247 -16.21 -3.40 -21.17
C MET A 247 -16.69 -4.86 -21.21
N PRO A 248 -16.16 -5.73 -22.10
CA PRO A 248 -16.49 -7.16 -22.08
C PRO A 248 -16.11 -7.85 -20.77
N GLU A 249 -14.93 -7.54 -20.22
CA GLU A 249 -14.45 -8.13 -18.97
C GLU A 249 -15.24 -7.61 -17.76
N LEU A 250 -15.51 -6.30 -17.69
CA LEU A 250 -16.35 -5.70 -16.64
C LEU A 250 -17.73 -6.36 -16.56
N LYS A 251 -18.41 -6.44 -17.71
CA LYS A 251 -19.74 -7.06 -17.79
C LYS A 251 -19.70 -8.57 -17.56
N GLY A 252 -18.66 -9.24 -18.03
CA GLY A 252 -18.43 -10.65 -17.77
C GLY A 252 -18.24 -10.93 -16.29
N MET A 253 -17.48 -10.10 -15.58
CA MET A 253 -17.26 -10.25 -14.14
C MET A 253 -18.56 -10.04 -13.34
N ILE A 254 -19.37 -9.04 -13.70
CA ILE A 254 -20.70 -8.83 -13.09
C ILE A 254 -21.57 -10.07 -13.30
N ALA A 255 -21.65 -10.57 -14.54
CA ALA A 255 -22.44 -11.76 -14.86
C ALA A 255 -21.96 -13.00 -14.11
N PHE A 256 -20.64 -13.20 -14.07
CA PHE A 256 -20.02 -14.31 -13.37
C PHE A 256 -20.32 -14.29 -11.87
N LEU A 257 -20.16 -13.14 -11.21
CA LEU A 257 -20.48 -13.02 -9.79
C LEU A 257 -21.98 -13.22 -9.53
N CYS A 258 -22.86 -12.66 -10.37
CA CYS A 258 -24.30 -12.86 -10.19
C CYS A 258 -24.70 -14.33 -10.31
N GLN A 259 -24.10 -15.06 -11.27
CA GLN A 259 -24.35 -16.48 -11.47
C GLN A 259 -23.75 -17.36 -10.37
N GLU A 260 -22.47 -17.16 -10.06
CA GLU A 260 -21.72 -17.95 -9.06
C GLU A 260 -22.38 -17.88 -7.68
N TYR A 261 -22.92 -16.72 -7.34
CA TYR A 261 -23.51 -16.43 -6.05
C TYR A 261 -25.05 -16.40 -6.08
N GLU A 262 -25.68 -16.86 -7.16
CA GLU A 262 -27.15 -16.94 -7.31
C GLU A 262 -27.87 -15.62 -6.95
N ILE A 263 -27.27 -14.47 -7.27
CA ILE A 263 -27.77 -13.12 -6.93
C ILE A 263 -28.91 -12.71 -7.88
N ALA A 264 -28.74 -12.98 -9.17
CA ALA A 264 -29.69 -12.64 -10.23
C ALA A 264 -29.63 -13.70 -11.34
N ASP A 265 -30.76 -13.93 -12.01
CA ASP A 265 -30.79 -14.83 -13.15
C ASP A 265 -30.16 -14.19 -14.40
N SER A 266 -29.91 -15.01 -15.43
CA SER A 266 -29.28 -14.54 -16.66
C SER A 266 -30.10 -13.47 -17.37
N ASP A 267 -31.43 -13.55 -17.34
CA ASP A 267 -32.31 -12.61 -18.04
C ASP A 267 -32.26 -11.22 -17.38
N GLU A 268 -32.27 -11.19 -16.04
CA GLU A 268 -32.10 -9.98 -15.25
C GLU A 268 -30.73 -9.34 -15.51
N VAL A 269 -29.65 -10.11 -15.45
CA VAL A 269 -28.30 -9.61 -15.71
C VAL A 269 -28.18 -9.05 -17.13
N MET A 270 -28.69 -9.78 -18.13
CA MET A 270 -28.65 -9.34 -19.54
C MET A 270 -29.46 -8.05 -19.75
N SER A 271 -30.62 -7.93 -19.10
CA SER A 271 -31.45 -6.74 -19.13
C SER A 271 -30.71 -5.53 -18.53
N VAL A 272 -30.20 -5.64 -17.31
CA VAL A 272 -29.53 -4.55 -16.60
C VAL A 272 -28.25 -4.11 -17.31
N LEU A 273 -27.47 -5.05 -17.83
CA LEU A 273 -26.23 -4.75 -18.55
C LEU A 273 -26.44 -4.41 -20.03
N ASN A 274 -27.67 -4.50 -20.54
CA ASN A 274 -28.03 -4.33 -21.95
C ASN A 274 -27.13 -5.21 -22.85
N LEU A 275 -27.21 -6.52 -22.64
CA LEU A 275 -26.50 -7.57 -23.38
C LEU A 275 -27.49 -8.44 -24.15
N ASP A 276 -27.05 -9.01 -25.27
CA ASP A 276 -27.72 -10.15 -25.90
C ASP A 276 -27.08 -11.48 -25.46
N ASP A 277 -27.73 -12.60 -25.75
CA ASP A 277 -27.27 -13.94 -25.36
C ASP A 277 -25.82 -14.21 -25.82
N PHE A 278 -25.48 -13.74 -27.02
CA PHE A 278 -24.15 -13.95 -27.59
C PHE A 278 -23.07 -13.17 -26.83
N ASP A 279 -23.31 -11.89 -26.55
CA ASP A 279 -22.40 -11.06 -25.78
C ASP A 279 -22.29 -11.53 -24.33
N TYR A 280 -23.37 -12.00 -23.71
CA TYR A 280 -23.37 -12.58 -22.36
C TYR A 280 -22.45 -13.80 -22.26
N GLU A 281 -22.68 -14.81 -23.12
CA GLU A 281 -21.88 -16.03 -23.20
C GLU A 281 -20.40 -15.75 -23.52
N ARG A 282 -20.14 -14.84 -24.48
CA ARG A 282 -18.78 -14.44 -24.83
C ARG A 282 -18.07 -13.79 -23.64
N ASN A 283 -18.75 -12.90 -22.92
CA ASN A 283 -18.16 -12.18 -21.79
C ASN A 283 -17.92 -13.10 -20.60
N LEU A 284 -18.81 -14.05 -20.30
CA LEU A 284 -18.58 -15.07 -19.26
C LEU A 284 -17.34 -15.93 -19.57
N LYS A 285 -17.23 -16.43 -20.81
CA LYS A 285 -16.07 -17.22 -21.23
C LYS A 285 -14.76 -16.44 -21.09
N LEU A 286 -14.76 -15.12 -21.35
CA LEU A 286 -13.57 -14.29 -21.12
C LEU A 286 -13.12 -14.31 -19.65
N ILE A 287 -14.05 -14.41 -18.70
CA ILE A 287 -13.73 -14.50 -17.26
C ILE A 287 -13.19 -15.88 -16.92
N GLU A 288 -13.75 -16.94 -17.48
CA GLU A 288 -13.25 -18.31 -17.29
C GLU A 288 -11.81 -18.50 -17.80
N PHE A 289 -11.36 -17.69 -18.77
CA PHE A 289 -9.99 -17.71 -19.28
C PHE A 289 -9.00 -16.84 -18.50
N LEU A 290 -9.46 -16.08 -17.50
CA LEU A 290 -8.53 -15.40 -16.59
C LEU A 290 -7.72 -16.44 -15.82
N SER A 291 -6.50 -16.09 -15.40
CA SER A 291 -5.73 -17.02 -14.58
C SER A 291 -6.48 -17.33 -13.29
N ASP A 292 -6.36 -18.57 -12.80
CA ASP A 292 -7.00 -19.01 -11.54
C ASP A 292 -6.68 -18.02 -10.40
N THR A 293 -5.47 -17.45 -10.37
CA THR A 293 -5.04 -16.45 -9.41
C THR A 293 -5.81 -15.12 -9.52
N GLU A 294 -5.97 -14.59 -10.73
CA GLU A 294 -6.71 -13.33 -10.95
C GLU A 294 -8.19 -13.49 -10.62
N MET A 295 -8.80 -14.61 -11.03
CA MET A 295 -10.19 -14.90 -10.71
C MET A 295 -10.38 -15.04 -9.20
N TYR A 296 -9.48 -15.75 -8.53
CA TYR A 296 -9.51 -15.94 -7.07
C TYR A 296 -9.42 -14.60 -6.32
N ALA A 297 -8.46 -13.74 -6.67
CA ALA A 297 -8.29 -12.43 -6.04
C ALA A 297 -9.55 -11.55 -6.13
N ARG A 298 -10.23 -11.60 -7.28
CA ARG A 298 -11.46 -10.84 -7.54
C ARG A 298 -12.65 -11.40 -6.76
N LYS A 299 -12.80 -12.73 -6.71
CA LYS A 299 -13.80 -13.41 -5.86
C LYS A 299 -13.62 -13.03 -4.39
N GLN A 300 -12.39 -13.11 -3.88
CA GLN A 300 -12.07 -12.77 -2.49
C GLN A 300 -12.36 -11.31 -2.16
N SER A 301 -12.05 -10.38 -3.08
CA SER A 301 -12.38 -8.97 -2.91
C SER A 301 -13.90 -8.74 -2.82
N PHE A 302 -14.68 -9.50 -3.60
CA PHE A 302 -16.13 -9.46 -3.56
C PHE A 302 -16.68 -10.04 -2.25
N GLU A 303 -16.25 -11.23 -1.84
CA GLU A 303 -16.66 -11.89 -0.59
C GLU A 303 -16.41 -11.00 0.64
N GLN A 304 -15.28 -10.28 0.66
CA GLN A 304 -14.99 -9.32 1.73
C GLN A 304 -15.90 -8.09 1.71
N LEU A 305 -16.32 -7.61 0.53
CA LEU A 305 -17.34 -6.57 0.46
C LEU A 305 -18.64 -7.09 1.06
N LEU A 306 -19.06 -8.30 0.67
CA LEU A 306 -20.27 -8.92 1.20
C LEU A 306 -20.20 -9.03 2.73
N PHE A 307 -19.04 -9.41 3.27
CA PHE A 307 -18.80 -9.45 4.70
C PHE A 307 -18.96 -8.07 5.36
N LYS A 308 -18.46 -7.00 4.75
CA LYS A 308 -18.59 -5.63 5.26
C LYS A 308 -20.03 -5.13 5.24
N LEU A 309 -20.79 -5.40 4.18
CA LEU A 309 -22.21 -5.05 4.07
C LEU A 309 -23.03 -5.75 5.17
N ASN A 310 -22.70 -7.02 5.48
CA ASN A 310 -23.32 -7.78 6.57
C ASN A 310 -23.11 -7.18 7.98
N HIS A 311 -21.99 -6.51 8.22
CA HIS A 311 -21.62 -5.99 9.54
C HIS A 311 -21.88 -4.50 9.75
N ASN A 312 -22.37 -3.80 8.71
CA ASN A 312 -22.73 -2.37 8.78
C ASN A 312 -24.15 -2.09 8.22
N PRO A 313 -25.22 -2.59 8.87
CA PRO A 313 -26.58 -2.27 8.43
C PRO A 313 -27.02 -0.81 8.68
N THR A 314 -26.20 0.02 9.33
CA THR A 314 -26.64 1.32 9.89
C THR A 314 -26.18 2.57 9.12
N GLN A 315 -25.88 2.48 7.83
CA GLN A 315 -25.58 3.69 7.02
C GLN A 315 -26.44 3.88 5.77
N GLN A 316 -27.40 3.00 5.49
CA GLN A 316 -28.40 3.22 4.44
C GLN A 316 -29.68 3.95 4.93
N GLN A 317 -29.93 4.05 6.24
CA GLN A 317 -31.11 4.76 6.76
C GLN A 317 -30.90 6.26 7.07
N THR A 318 -29.66 6.74 7.16
CA THR A 318 -29.38 8.16 7.46
C THR A 318 -29.27 9.05 6.22
N MET A 319 -29.34 8.50 5.01
CA MET A 319 -29.27 9.30 3.78
C MET A 319 -30.66 9.61 3.18
N ASP A 320 -31.69 8.84 3.54
CA ASP A 320 -33.06 9.05 3.06
C ASP A 320 -33.90 9.99 3.97
N ASP A 321 -33.56 10.10 5.26
CA ASP A 321 -34.27 11.00 6.20
C ASP A 321 -33.82 12.47 6.12
N GLU A 322 -32.62 12.76 5.58
CA GLU A 322 -32.16 14.15 5.34
C GLU A 322 -32.67 14.74 4.00
N LEU A 323 -33.30 13.93 3.14
CA LEU A 323 -33.83 14.37 1.83
C LEU A 323 -35.35 14.62 1.83
N LEU A 324 -36.03 14.51 2.97
CA LEU A 324 -37.49 14.65 3.08
C LEU A 324 -37.99 15.77 4.01
N SER A 325 -37.11 16.64 4.55
CA SER A 325 -37.54 17.72 5.46
C SER A 325 -37.50 19.16 4.92
N ASP A 326 -37.24 19.39 3.63
CA ASP A 326 -37.30 20.76 3.07
C ASP A 326 -38.62 21.01 2.32
N HIS A 327 -39.62 21.46 3.09
CA HIS A 327 -40.77 22.16 2.52
C HIS A 327 -40.35 23.59 2.10
N PRO A 328 -40.89 24.11 0.98
CA PRO A 328 -40.39 25.33 0.36
C PRO A 328 -41.12 26.54 0.94
N ASP A 329 -40.50 27.25 1.88
CA ASP A 329 -40.88 28.63 2.19
C ASP A 329 -39.69 29.35 2.82
N ASN A 330 -38.83 29.92 1.96
CA ASN A 330 -38.28 31.27 2.16
C ASN A 330 -37.52 31.72 0.91
N VAL A 331 -38.28 32.27 -0.02
CA VAL A 331 -37.82 33.23 -1.01
C VAL A 331 -37.46 34.53 -0.28
N HIS A 332 -36.23 35.04 -0.48
CA HIS A 332 -35.94 36.44 -0.86
C HIS A 332 -34.41 36.65 -0.89
N ILE A 333 -33.77 36.71 -2.07
CA ILE A 333 -33.59 37.87 -2.98
C ILE A 333 -32.24 38.58 -2.78
N LEU A 334 -31.38 38.37 -3.79
CA LEU A 334 -30.55 39.33 -4.55
C LEU A 334 -29.30 40.02 -3.94
N ASN A 335 -28.20 39.74 -4.66
CA ASN A 335 -27.32 40.69 -5.39
C ASN A 335 -25.95 41.11 -4.82
N ALA A 336 -24.93 40.68 -5.59
CA ALA A 336 -23.92 41.46 -6.31
C ALA A 336 -23.01 42.47 -5.56
N SER A 337 -21.70 42.21 -5.72
CA SER A 337 -20.46 42.96 -5.41
C SER A 337 -20.39 44.41 -5.96
N PRO A 338 -19.24 45.14 -5.90
CA PRO A 338 -18.22 45.41 -4.85
C PRO A 338 -18.00 46.95 -4.69
N ILE A 339 -16.94 47.41 -3.96
CA ILE A 339 -16.05 48.58 -4.25
C ILE A 339 -15.63 49.44 -3.02
N HIS A 340 -14.33 49.80 -3.03
CA HIS A 340 -13.57 50.94 -2.47
C HIS A 340 -12.91 50.92 -1.08
N ALA A 341 -11.65 51.37 -1.16
CA ALA A 341 -10.68 51.71 -0.13
C ALA A 341 -10.94 53.09 0.46
N GLU A 342 -10.46 53.35 1.67
CA GLU A 342 -9.74 54.58 2.00
C GLU A 342 -8.99 54.49 3.34
N SER A 343 -7.84 55.14 3.33
CA SER A 343 -6.80 55.36 4.33
C SER A 343 -7.18 56.30 5.48
N SER A 344 -6.51 56.21 6.63
CA SER A 344 -5.76 57.33 7.22
C SER A 344 -5.02 56.97 8.52
N ASP A 345 -3.84 57.57 8.62
CA ASP A 345 -2.83 57.53 9.65
C ASP A 345 -3.26 58.09 11.02
N HIS A 346 -2.55 57.69 12.09
CA HIS A 346 -1.85 58.66 12.93
C HIS A 346 -0.70 58.03 13.76
N LEU A 347 0.41 58.75 13.72
CA LEU A 347 1.72 58.57 14.36
C LEU A 347 1.74 58.81 15.87
N ASN A 348 2.66 58.13 16.57
CA ASN A 348 3.77 58.70 17.37
C ASN A 348 4.56 57.51 17.98
N GLU A 349 5.84 57.21 17.67
CA GLU A 349 7.10 57.96 17.96
C GLU A 349 7.19 58.39 19.44
N SER A 350 8.22 58.13 20.25
CA SER A 350 9.58 57.62 20.08
C SER A 350 10.11 57.27 21.49
N LEU A 351 11.19 56.48 21.58
CA LEU A 351 12.42 56.88 22.27
C LEU A 351 13.48 55.79 22.09
N GLU A 352 14.43 56.12 21.23
CA GLU A 352 15.84 55.71 21.22
C GLU A 352 16.45 55.96 22.63
N SER A 353 17.61 55.43 23.04
CA SER A 353 18.85 55.38 22.29
C SER A 353 19.95 54.62 23.07
N ASP A 354 20.96 54.17 22.31
CA ASP A 354 22.40 54.17 22.65
C ASP A 354 22.94 53.07 23.60
N ASN A 355 24.10 52.44 23.36
CA ASN A 355 25.15 52.73 22.38
C ASN A 355 26.14 51.55 22.24
N GLU A 356 26.73 51.45 21.04
CA GLU A 356 28.16 51.27 20.72
C GLU A 356 29.01 50.18 21.41
N ALA A 357 30.11 49.67 20.85
CA ALA A 357 30.73 49.55 19.53
C ALA A 357 32.16 49.03 19.84
N SER A 358 32.71 48.14 19.02
CA SER A 358 34.14 48.20 18.68
C SER A 358 34.46 47.24 17.53
N THR A 359 34.75 47.86 16.39
CA THR A 359 35.54 47.40 15.25
C THR A 359 36.93 46.90 15.65
N ASP A 360 37.51 45.92 14.95
CA ASP A 360 38.66 46.21 14.07
C ASP A 360 38.98 45.07 13.09
N THR A 361 39.70 45.48 12.06
CA THR A 361 40.00 45.00 10.72
C THR A 361 41.06 43.90 10.60
N THR A 362 41.07 43.16 9.49
CA THR A 362 42.17 43.14 8.48
C THR A 362 42.03 41.98 7.45
N LYS A 363 42.34 42.30 6.19
CA LYS A 363 42.66 41.46 5.01
C LYS A 363 43.92 42.09 4.39
N PRO A 364 44.56 41.57 3.31
CA PRO A 364 44.76 40.21 2.78
C PRO A 364 46.27 39.96 2.45
N THR A 365 46.65 38.80 1.88
CA THR A 365 47.69 38.71 0.81
C THR A 365 47.81 37.32 0.17
N ASP A 366 48.08 37.35 -1.13
CA ASP A 366 48.43 36.32 -2.12
C ASP A 366 49.69 35.50 -1.83
N SER A 367 49.79 34.31 -2.45
CA SER A 367 50.72 33.96 -3.56
C SER A 367 51.23 32.51 -3.57
N SER A 368 50.79 31.77 -4.60
CA SER A 368 51.59 31.11 -5.66
C SER A 368 52.64 30.01 -5.38
N SER A 369 52.56 28.99 -6.25
CA SER A 369 53.64 28.12 -6.83
C SER A 369 53.85 26.76 -6.14
N GLN A 370 54.17 25.62 -6.79
CA GLN A 370 54.31 25.16 -8.18
C GLN A 370 54.67 23.65 -8.11
N VAL A 371 54.32 22.85 -9.14
CA VAL A 371 55.16 21.81 -9.82
C VAL A 371 55.66 20.62 -8.95
N ILE A 372 55.33 19.34 -9.19
CA ILE A 372 55.58 18.45 -10.35
C ILE A 372 54.47 17.40 -10.44
#